data_AF-A0A556W025-F1
#
_entry.id   AF-A0A556W025-F1
#
_cell.length_a   1.000
_cell.length_b   1.000
_cell.length_c   1.000
_cell.angle_alpha   90.00
_cell.angle_beta   90.00
_cell.angle_gamma   90.00
#
_symmetry.space_group_name_H-M   'P 1'
#
loop_
_entity.id
_entity.type
_entity.pdbx_description
1 polymer ?
#
loop_
_entity_poly.entity_id
_entity_poly.type
_entity_poly.pdbx_seq_one_letter_code
_entity_poly.pdbx_strand_id
1 'polypeptide(L)'
;MSLETKEDLDPLETQEWLDSLESVLDREGEERARHLMTLLADRMRRDGMKVPFSVTTPHRNTIPVHREAPMPGDLFMERRIRSMVRYNAIAQVIRNNRAKPGLGGHIASFMSSATLYDVGF
;
A
#
# COMPACT_ATOMS: atom_id res chain seq x y z
N MET A 1 10.53 13.79 -5.84
CA MET A 1 11.81 13.72 -6.55
C MET A 1 11.47 13.79 -8.02
N SER A 2 11.46 14.99 -8.60
CA SER A 2 11.27 15.13 -10.04
C SER A 2 12.40 14.37 -10.72
N LEU A 3 12.07 13.48 -11.66
CA LEU A 3 13.02 13.08 -12.67
C LEU A 3 13.51 14.40 -13.29
N GLU A 4 14.80 14.71 -13.12
CA GLU A 4 15.42 15.75 -13.91
C GLU A 4 15.08 15.42 -15.37
N THR A 5 14.37 16.34 -16.02
CA THR A 5 14.09 16.27 -17.45
C THR A 5 15.42 16.39 -18.15
N LYS A 6 16.14 15.27 -18.29
CA LYS A 6 17.06 15.10 -19.42
C LYS A 6 16.23 15.44 -20.64
N GLU A 7 16.70 16.37 -21.47
CA GLU A 7 16.10 16.60 -22.78
C GLU A 7 15.92 15.24 -23.45
N ASP A 8 14.67 14.89 -23.72
CA ASP A 8 14.36 13.68 -24.44
C ASP A 8 14.88 13.85 -25.87
N LEU A 9 15.80 12.97 -26.27
CA LEU A 9 16.50 13.07 -27.55
C LEU A 9 15.57 12.75 -28.73
N ASP A 10 14.54 11.92 -28.50
CA ASP A 10 13.51 11.59 -29.49
C ASP A 10 12.14 11.41 -28.80
N PRO A 11 11.38 12.52 -28.63
CA PRO A 11 10.06 12.47 -28.02
C PRO A 11 9.04 11.64 -28.80
N LEU A 12 9.23 11.47 -30.12
CA LEU A 12 8.32 10.68 -30.95
C LEU A 12 8.50 9.20 -30.64
N GLU A 13 9.74 8.70 -30.63
CA GLU A 13 10.04 7.33 -30.23
C GLU A 13 9.52 7.06 -28.80
N THR A 14 9.80 7.95 -27.84
CA THR A 14 9.31 7.81 -26.46
C THR A 14 7.79 7.68 -26.42
N GLN A 15 7.06 8.48 -27.21
CA GLN A 15 5.60 8.39 -27.29
C GLN A 15 5.14 7.06 -27.90
N GLU A 16 5.78 6.59 -28.98
CA GLU A 16 5.46 5.31 -29.60
C GLU A 16 5.64 4.12 -28.63
N TRP A 17 6.67 4.15 -27.78
CA TRP A 17 6.87 3.16 -26.72
C TRP A 17 5.80 3.22 -25.64
N LEU A 18 5.38 4.43 -25.22
CA LEU A 18 4.30 4.62 -24.25
C LEU A 18 2.96 4.14 -24.80
N ASP A 19 2.63 4.51 -26.04
CA ASP A 19 1.41 4.08 -26.72
C ASP A 19 1.38 2.55 -26.91
N SER A 20 2.54 1.95 -27.21
CA SER A 20 2.67 0.49 -27.30
C SER A 20 2.41 -0.21 -25.96
N LEU A 21 2.92 0.36 -24.86
CA LEU A 21 2.66 -0.17 -23.51
C LEU A 21 1.18 -0.05 -23.14
N GLU A 22 0.54 1.09 -23.45
CA GLU A 22 -0.89 1.31 -23.20
C GLU A 22 -1.75 0.33 -24.00
N SER A 23 -1.43 0.13 -25.28
CA SER A 23 -2.09 -0.87 -26.14
C SER A 23 -2.01 -2.30 -25.57
N VAL A 24 -0.86 -2.71 -25.01
CA VAL A 24 -0.72 -4.02 -24.36
C VAL A 24 -1.55 -4.09 -23.08
N LEU A 25 -1.56 -3.03 -22.26
CA LEU A 25 -2.35 -2.97 -21.04
C LEU A 25 -3.85 -3.10 -21.33
N ASP A 26 -4.34 -2.42 -22.36
CA ASP A 26 -5.75 -2.42 -22.73
C ASP A 26 -6.20 -3.75 -23.35
N ARG A 27 -5.35 -4.38 -24.17
CA ARG A 27 -5.72 -5.57 -24.96
C ARG A 27 -5.36 -6.90 -24.28
N GLU A 28 -4.22 -6.96 -23.61
CA GLU A 28 -3.66 -8.20 -23.03
C GLU A 28 -3.59 -8.15 -21.49
N GLY A 29 -3.69 -6.97 -20.89
CA GLY A 29 -3.76 -6.79 -19.44
C GLY A 29 -2.43 -6.65 -18.71
N GLU A 30 -2.51 -6.44 -17.40
CA GLU A 30 -1.36 -6.08 -16.55
C GLU A 30 -0.30 -7.19 -16.44
N GLU A 31 -0.71 -8.46 -16.36
CA GLU A 31 0.19 -9.62 -16.30
C GLU A 31 1.14 -9.64 -17.51
N ARG A 32 0.59 -9.40 -18.70
CA ARG A 32 1.37 -9.39 -19.94
C ARG A 32 2.33 -8.21 -19.99
N ALA A 33 1.85 -7.01 -19.68
CA ALA A 33 2.68 -5.81 -19.65
C ALA A 33 3.87 -6.00 -18.68
N ARG A 34 3.61 -6.53 -17.48
CA ARG A 34 4.66 -6.84 -16.49
C ARG A 34 5.68 -7.85 -17.01
N HIS A 35 5.22 -8.89 -17.72
CA HIS A 35 6.09 -9.87 -18.34
C HIS A 35 7.02 -9.24 -19.38
N LEU A 36 6.48 -8.40 -20.29
CA LEU A 36 7.29 -7.71 -21.31
C LEU A 36 8.32 -6.76 -20.68
N MET A 37 7.91 -5.96 -19.70
CA MET A 37 8.82 -5.05 -18.98
C MET A 37 9.94 -5.82 -18.27
N THR A 38 9.64 -7.00 -17.73
CA THR A 38 10.66 -7.86 -17.11
C THR A 38 11.67 -8.35 -18.14
N LEU A 39 11.22 -8.80 -19.32
CA LEU A 39 12.11 -9.24 -20.39
C LEU A 39 13.01 -8.11 -20.90
N LEU A 40 12.47 -6.90 -21.07
CA LEU A 40 13.24 -5.72 -21.47
C LEU A 40 14.31 -5.39 -20.42
N ALA A 41 13.93 -5.37 -19.14
CA ALA A 41 14.87 -5.14 -18.04
C ALA A 41 15.97 -6.21 -17.98
N ASP A 42 15.62 -7.50 -18.17
CA ASP A 42 16.59 -8.59 -18.20
C ASP A 42 17.54 -8.48 -19.38
N ARG A 43 17.05 -8.06 -20.56
CA ARG A 43 17.90 -7.82 -21.74
C ARG A 43 18.93 -6.72 -21.47
N MET A 44 18.49 -5.59 -20.90
CA MET A 44 19.38 -4.48 -20.54
C MET A 44 20.42 -4.90 -19.48
N ARG A 45 20.02 -5.70 -18.49
CA ARG A 45 20.94 -6.26 -17.48
C ARG A 45 22.01 -7.15 -18.11
N ARG A 46 21.66 -8.01 -19.08
CA ARG A 46 22.61 -8.88 -19.78
C ARG A 46 23.65 -8.09 -20.56
N ASP A 47 23.27 -6.92 -21.07
CA ASP A 47 24.17 -6.02 -21.80
C ASP A 47 24.98 -5.10 -20.85
N GLY A 48 24.98 -5.40 -19.54
CA GLY A 48 25.75 -4.68 -18.52
C GLY A 48 25.17 -3.33 -18.12
N MET A 49 23.98 -2.97 -18.62
CA MET A 49 23.34 -1.70 -18.32
C MET A 49 22.63 -1.76 -16.96
N LYS A 50 22.86 -0.73 -16.14
CA LYS A 50 22.12 -0.56 -14.87
C LYS A 50 20.70 -0.10 -15.19
N VAL A 51 19.74 -1.01 -15.10
CA VAL A 51 18.32 -0.67 -15.17
C VAL A 51 17.95 0.05 -13.87
N PRO A 52 17.39 1.27 -13.91
CA PRO A 52 16.87 1.94 -12.72
C PRO A 52 15.62 1.20 -12.24
N PHE A 53 15.81 0.12 -11.49
CA PHE A 53 14.72 -0.54 -10.80
C PHE A 53 14.41 0.25 -9.53
N SER A 54 13.21 0.81 -9.45
CA SER A 54 12.72 1.37 -8.19
C SER A 54 12.45 0.21 -7.24
N VAL A 55 13.28 0.07 -6.21
CA VAL A 55 13.04 -0.89 -5.10
C VAL A 55 11.82 -0.47 -4.28
N THR A 56 11.34 0.77 -4.47
CA THR A 56 10.17 1.30 -3.78
C THR A 56 8.95 1.33 -4.70
N THR A 57 7.83 0.87 -4.18
CA THR A 57 6.52 1.11 -4.77
C THR A 57 6.08 2.54 -4.48
N PRO A 58 5.17 3.13 -5.28
CA PRO A 58 4.59 4.42 -4.97
C PRO A 58 3.94 4.43 -3.58
N HIS A 59 3.97 5.58 -2.88
CA HIS A 59 3.35 5.74 -1.56
C HIS A 59 1.81 5.84 -1.68
N ARG A 60 1.18 4.73 -2.07
CA ARG A 60 -0.26 4.54 -2.25
C ARG A 60 -0.65 3.10 -1.92
N ASN A 61 -1.95 2.83 -1.77
CA ASN A 61 -2.44 1.47 -1.52
C ASN A 61 -2.03 0.52 -2.66
N THR A 62 -1.49 -0.64 -2.29
CA THR A 62 -1.10 -1.70 -3.24
C THR A 62 -2.30 -2.28 -3.98
N ILE A 63 -3.45 -2.39 -3.31
CA ILE A 63 -4.71 -2.89 -3.89
C ILE A 63 -5.57 -1.67 -4.30
N PRO A 64 -5.90 -1.50 -5.59
CA PRO A 64 -6.80 -0.44 -6.02
C PRO A 64 -8.26 -0.78 -5.68
N VAL A 65 -9.11 0.25 -5.56
CA VAL A 65 -10.53 0.12 -5.15
C VAL A 65 -11.31 -0.90 -5.98
N HIS A 66 -11.08 -0.97 -7.29
CA HIS A 66 -11.78 -1.92 -8.18
C HIS A 66 -11.36 -3.39 -7.98
N ARG A 67 -10.26 -3.66 -7.25
CA ARG A 67 -9.83 -5.01 -6.84
C ARG A 67 -10.02 -5.26 -5.34
N GLU A 68 -10.63 -4.31 -4.62
CA GLU A 68 -10.88 -4.46 -3.19
C GLU A 68 -11.96 -5.52 -2.96
N ALA A 69 -11.69 -6.46 -2.04
CA ALA A 69 -12.67 -7.45 -1.66
C ALA A 69 -13.76 -6.80 -0.77
N PRO A 70 -15.03 -7.16 -0.94
CA PRO A 70 -16.07 -6.68 -0.05
C PRO A 70 -15.85 -7.20 1.37
N MET A 71 -16.09 -6.36 2.38
CA MET A 71 -16.03 -6.81 3.77
C MET A 71 -17.15 -7.83 4.04
N PRO A 72 -16.82 -9.03 4.54
CA PRO A 72 -17.83 -10.08 4.75
C PRO A 72 -18.76 -9.83 5.95
N GLY A 73 -18.34 -9.03 6.92
CA GLY A 73 -19.06 -8.76 8.16
C GLY A 73 -19.93 -7.49 8.16
N ASP A 74 -20.72 -7.32 9.22
CA ASP A 74 -21.47 -6.08 9.45
C ASP A 74 -20.54 -5.00 10.05
N LEU A 75 -20.12 -4.08 9.19
CA LEU A 75 -19.26 -2.96 9.53
C LEU A 75 -19.78 -2.10 10.70
N PHE A 76 -21.09 -1.94 10.83
CA PHE A 76 -21.67 -1.15 11.92
C PHE A 76 -21.61 -1.91 13.25
N MET A 77 -21.86 -3.21 13.21
CA MET A 77 -21.75 -4.06 14.39
C MET A 77 -20.30 -4.19 14.86
N GLU A 78 -19.37 -4.47 13.96
CA GLU A 78 -17.93 -4.52 14.27
C GLU A 78 -17.45 -3.19 14.85
N ARG A 79 -17.83 -2.06 14.24
CA ARG A 79 -17.49 -0.74 14.77
C ARG A 79 -18.03 -0.49 16.17
N ARG A 80 -19.23 -0.99 16.48
CA ARG A 80 -19.84 -0.88 17.81
C ARG A 80 -19.05 -1.71 18.83
N ILE A 81 -18.73 -2.95 18.50
CA ILE A 81 -17.91 -3.84 19.35
C ILE A 81 -16.53 -3.23 19.58
N ARG A 82 -15.83 -2.82 18.52
CA ARG A 82 -14.51 -2.18 18.57
C ARG A 82 -14.50 -0.92 19.43
N SER A 83 -15.58 -0.13 19.41
CA SER A 83 -15.74 1.05 20.28
C SER A 83 -15.80 0.67 21.76
N MET A 84 -16.51 -0.41 22.11
CA MET A 84 -16.57 -0.91 23.50
C MET A 84 -15.21 -1.45 23.95
N VAL A 85 -14.51 -2.18 23.09
CA VAL A 85 -13.16 -2.70 23.39
C VAL A 85 -12.18 -1.53 23.65
N ARG A 86 -12.19 -0.50 22.81
CA ARG A 86 -11.38 0.73 23.00
C ARG A 86 -11.70 1.42 24.31
N TYR A 87 -12.98 1.57 24.65
CA TYR A 87 -13.40 2.17 25.91
C TYR A 87 -12.87 1.37 27.12
N ASN A 88 -13.05 0.05 27.10
CA ASN A 88 -12.60 -0.83 28.18
C ASN A 88 -11.07 -0.79 28.35
N ALA A 89 -10.30 -0.77 27.27
CA ALA A 89 -8.85 -0.65 27.32
C ALA A 89 -8.41 0.65 28.01
N ILE A 90 -9.01 1.79 27.65
CA ILE A 90 -8.74 3.09 28.28
C ILE A 90 -9.15 3.05 29.76
N ALA A 91 -10.34 2.55 30.05
CA ALA A 91 -10.89 2.48 31.41
C ALA A 91 -9.98 1.66 32.34
N GLN A 92 -9.44 0.54 31.87
CA GLN A 92 -8.48 -0.28 32.63
C GLN A 92 -7.23 0.50 33.00
N VAL A 93 -6.60 1.19 32.03
CA VAL A 93 -5.38 1.98 32.27
C VAL A 93 -5.65 3.12 33.26
N ILE A 94 -6.73 3.88 33.06
CA ILE A 94 -7.08 5.00 33.94
C ILE A 94 -7.40 4.51 35.35
N ARG A 95 -8.19 3.43 35.48
CA ARG A 95 -8.57 2.87 36.79
C ARG A 95 -7.35 2.38 37.56
N ASN A 96 -6.42 1.71 36.89
CA ASN A 96 -5.18 1.24 37.51
C ASN A 96 -4.31 2.39 37.99
N ASN A 97 -4.13 3.43 37.18
CA ASN A 97 -3.34 4.61 37.58
C ASN A 97 -4.00 5.41 38.71
N ARG A 98 -5.35 5.44 38.78
CA ARG A 98 -6.07 6.02 39.93
C ARG A 98 -5.89 5.20 41.20
N ALA A 99 -5.91 3.87 41.11
CA ALA A 99 -5.77 2.98 42.27
C ALA A 99 -4.34 2.91 42.79
N LYS A 100 -3.35 2.93 41.90
CA LYS A 100 -1.92 2.88 42.21
C LYS A 100 -1.16 3.82 41.28
N PRO A 101 -0.79 5.03 41.75
CA PRO A 101 0.02 5.96 40.97
C PRO A 101 1.34 5.31 40.54
N GLY A 102 1.78 5.58 39.31
CA GLY A 102 3.07 5.12 38.78
C GLY A 102 3.08 3.77 38.08
N LEU A 103 1.93 3.07 37.96
CA LEU A 103 1.83 1.84 37.17
C LEU A 103 2.03 2.07 35.66
N GLY A 104 1.57 3.21 35.13
CA GLY A 104 1.66 3.53 33.71
C GLY A 104 0.64 2.79 32.84
N GLY A 105 0.96 2.64 31.54
CA GLY A 105 0.12 1.97 30.55
C GLY A 105 -0.03 2.77 29.24
N HIS A 106 0.06 2.08 28.09
CA HIS A 106 -0.02 2.71 26.78
C HIS A 106 -1.46 2.70 26.24
N ILE A 107 -2.00 3.88 25.97
CA ILE A 107 -3.32 4.03 25.33
C ILE A 107 -3.16 4.18 23.82
N ALA A 108 -2.26 5.08 23.39
CA ALA A 108 -2.12 5.47 21.99
C ALA A 108 -1.78 4.28 21.07
N SER A 109 -0.90 3.38 21.50
CA SER A 109 -0.45 2.23 20.70
C SER A 109 -1.60 1.27 20.36
N PHE A 110 -2.50 1.00 21.30
CA PHE A 110 -3.67 0.18 21.02
C PHE A 110 -4.67 0.95 20.16
N MET A 111 -4.90 2.24 20.44
CA MET A 111 -5.88 3.03 19.69
C MET A 111 -5.53 3.16 18.19
N SER A 112 -4.24 3.24 17.84
CA SER A 112 -3.80 3.29 16.43
C SER A 112 -3.94 1.96 15.71
N SER A 113 -3.83 0.82 16.41
CA SER A 113 -3.83 -0.53 15.83
C SER A 113 -5.13 -1.31 16.05
N ALA A 114 -6.09 -0.77 16.81
CA ALA A 114 -7.31 -1.48 17.20
C ALA A 114 -8.14 -2.00 16.03
N THR A 115 -8.21 -1.26 14.91
CA THR A 115 -8.94 -1.75 13.73
C THR A 115 -8.22 -2.92 13.05
N LEU A 116 -6.88 -2.89 13.03
CA LEU A 116 -6.09 -3.97 12.45
C LEU A 116 -6.29 -5.28 13.22
N TYR A 117 -6.27 -5.22 14.56
CA TYR A 117 -6.53 -6.40 15.39
C TYR A 117 -7.97 -6.89 15.27
N ASP A 118 -8.95 -5.99 15.20
CA ASP A 118 -10.37 -6.34 15.11
C ASP A 118 -10.71 -7.06 13.80
N VAL A 119 -10.11 -6.67 12.68
CA VAL A 119 -10.26 -7.37 11.39
C VAL A 119 -9.62 -8.78 11.40
N GLY A 120 -8.62 -8.99 12.25
CA GLY A 120 -7.89 -10.27 12.35
C GLY A 120 -8.35 -11.21 13.48
N PHE A 121 -9.35 -10.83 14.27
CA PHE A 121 -9.85 -11.59 15.42
C PHE A 121 -10.93 -12.60 15.01
#